data_AF-A0A2H0B6K6-F1
#
_entry.id   AF-A0A2H0B6K6-F1
#
_cell.length_a   1.000
_cell.length_b   1.000
_cell.length_c   1.000
_cell.angle_alpha   90.00
_cell.angle_beta   90.00
_cell.angle_gamma   90.00
#
_symmetry.space_group_name_H-M   'P 1'
#
loop_
_entity.id
_entity.type
_entity.pdbx_description
1 polymer ?
#
loop_
_entity_poly.entity_id
_entity_poly.type
_entity_poly.pdbx_seq_one_letter_code
_entity_poly.pdbx_strand_id
1 'polypeptide(L)'
;MKINKIINKLLYLAAIGASIFIMFFVIACVWIGFEVKNQCTIAKAAYGSNNCTQALSSLLDDENRSFQERNSAIWALGQLGEKEALPMLQKYYTGIIPNREPLNGTISQYELKKAINLANGGINISAFIWRGRKVE
;
A
#
# COMPACT_ATOMS: atom_id res chain seq x y z
N MET A 1 43.00 -25.50 -4.02
CA MET A 1 42.60 -25.01 -5.36
C MET A 1 41.16 -25.37 -5.78
N LYS A 2 40.65 -26.60 -5.56
CA LYS A 2 39.27 -26.98 -5.90
C LYS A 2 38.19 -26.29 -5.05
N ILE A 3 38.45 -26.09 -3.75
CA ILE A 3 37.52 -25.44 -2.80
C ILE A 3 37.23 -23.98 -3.21
N ASN A 4 38.26 -23.19 -3.52
CA ASN A 4 38.08 -21.80 -3.95
C ASN A 4 37.26 -21.69 -5.25
N LYS A 5 37.38 -22.66 -6.17
CA LYS A 5 36.55 -22.71 -7.38
C LYS A 5 35.08 -23.00 -7.08
N ILE A 6 34.79 -23.82 -6.07
CA ILE A 6 33.42 -24.10 -5.62
C ILE A 6 32.84 -22.87 -4.92
N ILE A 7 33.59 -22.24 -4.01
CA ILE A 7 33.17 -21.02 -3.31
C ILE A 7 32.86 -19.91 -4.31
N ASN A 8 33.72 -19.68 -5.32
CA ASN A 8 33.46 -18.68 -6.35
C ASN A 8 32.16 -18.96 -7.12
N LYS A 9 31.90 -20.21 -7.51
CA LYS A 9 30.64 -20.60 -8.17
C LYS A 9 29.41 -20.33 -7.28
N LEU A 10 29.51 -20.64 -5.99
CA LEU A 10 28.44 -20.35 -5.02
C LEU A 10 28.20 -18.85 -4.88
N LEU A 11 29.26 -18.04 -4.81
CA LEU A 11 29.15 -16.58 -4.78
C LEU A 11 28.50 -16.02 -6.06
N TYR A 12 28.87 -16.53 -7.23
CA TYR A 12 28.24 -16.14 -8.50
C TYR A 12 26.74 -16.50 -8.53
N LEU A 13 26.37 -17.71 -8.09
CA LEU A 13 24.96 -18.12 -8.01
C LEU A 13 24.17 -17.26 -7.01
N ALA A 14 24.76 -16.96 -5.86
CA ALA A 14 24.16 -16.07 -4.87
C ALA A 14 23.96 -14.65 -5.42
N ALA A 15 24.93 -14.11 -6.15
CA ALA A 15 24.82 -12.79 -6.77
C ALA A 15 23.71 -12.73 -7.84
N ILE A 16 23.58 -13.78 -8.67
CA ILE A 16 22.50 -13.88 -9.65
C ILE A 16 21.14 -13.95 -8.93
N GLY A 17 21.02 -14.80 -7.92
CA GLY A 17 19.82 -14.92 -7.12
C GLY A 17 19.41 -13.59 -6.46
N ALA A 18 20.37 -12.89 -5.84
CA ALA A 18 20.14 -11.57 -5.25
C ALA A 18 19.71 -10.54 -6.30
N SER A 19 20.34 -10.54 -7.48
CA SER A 19 19.99 -9.60 -8.56
C SER A 19 18.56 -9.81 -9.05
N ILE A 20 18.16 -11.07 -9.25
CA ILE A 20 16.80 -11.43 -9.65
C ILE A 20 15.79 -11.02 -8.57
N PHE A 21 16.10 -11.27 -7.29
CA PHE A 21 15.26 -10.88 -6.17
C PHE A 21 15.07 -9.36 -6.10
N ILE A 22 16.15 -8.59 -6.22
CA ILE A 22 16.10 -7.11 -6.22
C ILE A 22 15.26 -6.61 -7.39
N MET A 23 15.43 -7.19 -8.58
CA MET A 23 14.64 -6.84 -9.76
C MET A 23 13.14 -7.03 -9.50
N PHE A 24 12.72 -8.19 -9.01
CA PHE A 24 11.31 -8.45 -8.69
C PHE A 24 10.78 -7.53 -7.58
N PHE A 25 11.59 -7.26 -6.56
CA PHE A 25 11.23 -6.35 -5.48
C PHE A 25 10.95 -4.93 -6.01
N VAL A 26 11.82 -4.41 -6.87
CA VAL A 26 11.64 -3.07 -7.47
C VAL A 26 10.39 -3.03 -8.35
N ILE A 27 10.17 -4.06 -9.19
CA ILE A 27 8.96 -4.16 -10.03
C ILE A 27 7.69 -4.11 -9.17
N ALA A 28 7.64 -4.91 -8.10
CA ALA A 28 6.51 -4.93 -7.19
C ALA A 28 6.28 -3.56 -6.53
N CYS A 29 7.35 -2.89 -6.10
CA CYS A 29 7.25 -1.56 -5.49
C CYS A 29 6.76 -0.49 -6.49
N VAL A 30 7.19 -0.56 -7.75
CA VAL A 30 6.70 0.34 -8.80
C VAL A 30 5.23 0.11 -9.09
N TRP A 31 4.78 -1.15 -9.14
CA TRP A 31 3.36 -1.49 -9.31
C TRP A 31 2.49 -0.99 -8.16
N ILE A 32 2.95 -1.14 -6.90
CA ILE A 32 2.24 -0.55 -5.74
C ILE A 32 2.08 0.96 -5.94
N GLY A 33 3.16 1.66 -6.31
CA GLY A 33 3.10 3.10 -6.54
C GLY A 33 2.18 3.50 -7.69
N PHE A 34 2.13 2.70 -8.77
CA PHE A 34 1.19 2.92 -9.87
C PHE A 34 -0.26 2.78 -9.41
N GLU A 35 -0.58 1.72 -8.66
CA GLU A 35 -1.94 1.48 -8.18
C GLU A 35 -2.41 2.57 -7.21
N VAL A 36 -1.55 3.01 -6.29
CA VAL A 36 -1.88 4.13 -5.38
C VAL A 36 -2.19 5.40 -6.17
N LYS A 37 -1.39 5.72 -7.19
CA LYS A 37 -1.63 6.88 -8.06
C LYS A 37 -2.94 6.73 -8.84
N ASN A 38 -3.25 5.53 -9.33
CA ASN A 38 -4.50 5.26 -10.03
C ASN A 38 -5.72 5.48 -9.12
N GLN A 39 -5.73 4.89 -7.92
CA GLN A 39 -6.78 5.10 -6.92
C GLN A 39 -6.94 6.58 -6.54
N CYS A 40 -5.81 7.26 -6.39
CA CYS A 40 -5.77 8.70 -6.14
C CYS A 40 -6.49 9.49 -7.24
N THR A 41 -6.12 9.27 -8.50
CA THR A 41 -6.71 9.97 -9.65
C THR A 41 -8.21 9.69 -9.77
N ILE A 42 -8.63 8.43 -9.59
CA ILE A 42 -10.05 8.05 -9.60
C ILE A 42 -10.81 8.78 -8.50
N ALA A 43 -10.29 8.81 -7.27
CA ALA A 43 -10.92 9.50 -6.16
C ALA A 43 -10.95 11.03 -6.37
N LYS A 44 -9.85 11.63 -6.82
CA LYS A 44 -9.78 13.08 -7.11
C LYS A 44 -10.82 13.47 -8.17
N ALA A 45 -10.96 12.67 -9.23
CA ALA A 45 -11.97 12.88 -10.26
C ALA A 45 -13.41 12.73 -9.73
N ALA A 46 -13.67 11.75 -8.86
CA ALA A 46 -15.00 11.50 -8.31
C ALA A 46 -15.45 12.56 -7.30
N TYR A 47 -14.53 13.13 -6.51
CA TYR A 47 -14.85 14.01 -5.38
C TYR A 47 -14.32 15.45 -5.52
N GLY A 48 -13.70 15.79 -6.66
CA GLY A 48 -13.28 17.17 -6.99
C GLY A 48 -12.16 17.75 -6.11
N SER A 49 -11.43 16.90 -5.38
CA SER A 49 -10.33 17.32 -4.51
C SER A 49 -8.98 17.25 -5.23
N ASN A 50 -8.14 18.27 -5.06
CA ASN A 50 -6.74 18.22 -5.51
C ASN A 50 -5.83 17.47 -4.53
N ASN A 51 -6.26 17.29 -3.28
CA ASN A 51 -5.56 16.52 -2.26
C ASN A 51 -5.99 15.04 -2.34
N CYS A 52 -5.02 14.16 -2.52
CA CYS A 52 -5.21 12.71 -2.64
C CYS A 52 -5.84 12.08 -1.40
N THR A 53 -5.29 12.40 -0.22
CA THR A 53 -5.73 11.86 1.06
C THR A 53 -7.16 12.30 1.38
N GLN A 54 -7.49 13.56 1.09
CA GLN A 54 -8.85 14.06 1.20
C GLN A 54 -9.80 13.33 0.25
N ALA A 55 -9.42 13.16 -1.02
CA ALA A 55 -10.26 12.51 -2.02
C ALA A 55 -10.55 11.03 -1.67
N LEU A 56 -9.52 10.29 -1.26
CA LEU A 56 -9.65 8.89 -0.82
C LEU A 56 -10.45 8.78 0.48
N SER A 57 -10.33 9.77 1.38
CA SER A 57 -11.16 9.83 2.59
C SER A 57 -12.63 10.01 2.24
N SER A 58 -12.95 10.88 1.28
CA SER A 58 -14.32 11.03 0.77
C SER A 58 -14.85 9.76 0.12
N LEU A 59 -14.02 9.04 -0.65
CA LEU A 59 -14.39 7.74 -1.23
C LEU A 59 -14.70 6.70 -0.16
N LEU A 60 -13.88 6.63 0.90
CA LEU A 60 -14.13 5.77 2.04
C LEU A 60 -15.43 6.15 2.78
N ASP A 61 -15.75 7.44 2.87
CA ASP A 61 -16.95 7.92 3.57
C ASP A 61 -18.26 7.74 2.76
N ASP A 62 -18.15 7.58 1.44
CA ASP A 62 -19.31 7.42 0.56
C ASP A 62 -19.93 6.02 0.66
N GLU A 63 -21.06 5.94 1.35
CA GLU A 63 -21.80 4.69 1.56
C GLU A 63 -22.45 4.12 0.29
N ASN A 64 -22.51 4.90 -0.80
CA ASN A 64 -22.99 4.41 -2.10
C ASN A 64 -21.90 3.62 -2.86
N ARG A 65 -20.65 3.67 -2.38
CA ARG A 65 -19.53 2.91 -2.96
C ARG A 65 -19.51 1.49 -2.44
N SER A 66 -19.08 0.58 -3.31
CA SER A 66 -18.91 -0.82 -2.92
C SER A 66 -17.87 -0.97 -1.80
N PHE A 67 -18.01 -2.02 -0.98
CA PHE A 67 -16.98 -2.33 0.03
C PHE A 67 -15.61 -2.54 -0.61
N GLN A 68 -15.55 -3.09 -1.83
CA GLN A 68 -14.32 -3.22 -2.58
C GLN A 68 -13.65 -1.86 -2.86
N GLU A 69 -14.37 -0.88 -3.39
CA GLU A 69 -13.82 0.47 -3.64
C GLU A 69 -13.35 1.12 -2.33
N ARG A 70 -14.16 1.02 -1.28
CA ARG A 70 -13.84 1.60 0.04
C ARG A 70 -12.62 0.93 0.68
N ASN A 71 -12.49 -0.38 0.56
CA ASN A 71 -11.31 -1.14 1.02
C ASN A 71 -10.05 -0.81 0.19
N SER A 72 -10.19 -0.59 -1.11
CA SER A 72 -9.10 -0.08 -1.95
C SER A 72 -8.65 1.32 -1.52
N ALA A 73 -9.59 2.20 -1.15
CA ALA A 73 -9.26 3.52 -0.61
C ALA A 73 -8.55 3.42 0.75
N ILE A 74 -8.99 2.53 1.65
CA ILE A 74 -8.29 2.25 2.93
C ILE A 74 -6.85 1.82 2.68
N TRP A 75 -6.65 0.86 1.77
CA TRP A 75 -5.31 0.40 1.42
C TRP A 75 -4.44 1.54 0.87
N ALA A 76 -4.98 2.34 -0.07
CA ALA A 76 -4.27 3.46 -0.68
C ALA A 76 -3.91 4.55 0.36
N LEU A 77 -4.83 4.89 1.27
CA LEU A 77 -4.57 5.79 2.40
C LEU A 77 -3.42 5.28 3.28
N GLY A 78 -3.40 3.98 3.59
CA GLY A 78 -2.29 3.35 4.28
C GLY A 78 -0.97 3.41 3.50
N GLN A 79 -1.02 3.21 2.18
CA GLN A 79 0.16 3.35 1.33
C GLN A 79 0.67 4.78 1.23
N LEU A 80 -0.17 5.81 1.30
CA LEU A 80 0.26 7.21 1.41
C LEU A 80 0.92 7.46 2.77
N GLY A 81 0.32 6.93 3.85
CA GLY A 81 0.87 7.04 5.20
C GLY A 81 0.83 8.47 5.75
N GLU A 82 -0.08 9.30 5.25
CA GLU A 82 -0.26 10.68 5.72
C GLU A 82 -1.09 10.70 7.01
N LYS A 83 -0.60 11.42 8.03
CA LYS A 83 -1.27 11.53 9.33
C LYS A 83 -2.69 12.11 9.23
N GLU A 84 -2.95 12.93 8.21
CA GLU A 84 -4.26 13.52 7.94
C GLU A 84 -5.36 12.45 7.72
N ALA A 85 -4.99 11.24 7.26
CA ALA A 85 -5.94 10.14 7.06
C ALA A 85 -6.43 9.50 8.38
N LEU A 86 -5.73 9.72 9.50
CA LEU A 86 -5.99 8.98 10.75
C LEU A 86 -7.42 9.13 11.28
N PRO A 87 -8.03 10.34 11.35
CA PRO A 87 -9.40 10.47 11.85
C PRO A 87 -10.40 9.66 11.01
N MET A 88 -10.23 9.66 9.69
CA MET A 88 -11.13 8.92 8.79
C MET A 88 -10.95 7.41 8.93
N LEU A 89 -9.71 6.91 8.99
CA LEU A 89 -9.46 5.48 9.20
C LEU A 89 -9.96 5.01 10.58
N GLN A 90 -9.76 5.81 11.62
CA GLN A 90 -10.20 5.48 12.97
C GLN A 90 -11.72 5.49 13.12
N LYS A 91 -12.43 6.35 12.39
CA LYS A 91 -13.91 6.38 12.35
C LYS A 91 -14.51 5.00 12.05
N TYR A 92 -13.88 4.22 11.17
CA TYR A 92 -14.37 2.91 10.75
C TYR A 92 -13.71 1.71 11.47
N TYR A 93 -12.73 1.96 12.33
CA TYR A 93 -11.98 0.90 13.00
C TYR A 93 -12.64 0.52 14.33
N THR A 94 -13.13 -0.71 14.40
CA THR A 94 -13.79 -1.24 15.60
C THR A 94 -12.84 -1.91 16.58
N GLY A 95 -11.60 -2.21 16.14
CA GLY A 95 -10.64 -3.01 16.90
C GLY A 95 -10.87 -4.52 16.84
N ILE A 96 -12.01 -4.98 16.31
CA ILE A 96 -12.39 -6.40 16.25
C ILE A 96 -12.11 -6.92 14.84
N ILE A 97 -11.09 -7.77 14.71
CA ILE A 97 -10.74 -8.40 13.43
C ILE A 97 -11.20 -9.86 13.47
N PRO A 98 -12.16 -10.28 12.63
CA PRO A 98 -12.60 -11.66 12.58
C PRO A 98 -11.52 -12.56 11.95
N ASN A 99 -11.63 -13.88 12.16
CA ASN A 99 -10.69 -14.85 11.57
C ASN A 99 -10.64 -14.78 10.03
N ARG A 100 -11.75 -14.36 9.38
CA ARG A 100 -11.84 -14.16 7.93
C ARG A 100 -12.83 -13.04 7.62
N GLU A 101 -12.40 -12.13 6.75
CA GLU A 101 -13.26 -11.07 6.21
C GLU A 101 -13.70 -11.44 4.78
N PRO A 102 -14.97 -11.18 4.41
CA PRO A 102 -15.42 -11.33 3.02
C PRO A 102 -14.77 -10.26 2.15
N LEU A 103 -14.39 -10.61 0.92
CA LEU A 103 -13.69 -9.71 -0.01
C LEU A 103 -14.47 -8.42 -0.31
N ASN A 104 -15.79 -8.52 -0.49
CA ASN A 104 -16.67 -7.40 -0.86
C ASN A 104 -17.96 -7.37 -0.02
N GLY A 105 -17.88 -7.79 1.25
CA GLY A 105 -19.05 -7.86 2.14
C GLY A 105 -18.98 -6.93 3.34
N THR A 106 -17.83 -6.30 3.59
CA THR A 106 -17.64 -5.43 4.75
C THR A 106 -16.41 -4.55 4.57
N ILE A 107 -16.29 -3.53 5.43
CA ILE A 107 -15.06 -2.76 5.58
C ILE A 107 -14.01 -3.60 6.31
N SER A 108 -12.87 -3.81 5.68
CA SER A 108 -11.79 -4.65 6.22
C SER A 108 -11.15 -3.98 7.45
N GLN A 109 -11.35 -4.60 8.61
CA GLN A 109 -10.74 -4.20 9.87
C GLN A 109 -9.25 -4.51 9.88
N TYR A 110 -8.82 -5.55 9.16
CA TYR A 110 -7.40 -5.84 8.96
C TYR A 110 -6.68 -4.74 8.17
N GLU A 111 -7.23 -4.33 7.02
CA GLU A 111 -6.63 -3.25 6.22
C GLU A 111 -6.69 -1.92 6.95
N LEU A 112 -7.76 -1.65 7.72
CA LEU A 112 -7.81 -0.46 8.60
C LEU A 112 -6.70 -0.46 9.65
N LYS A 113 -6.50 -1.58 10.37
CA LYS A 113 -5.41 -1.69 11.36
C LYS A 113 -4.04 -1.40 10.73
N LYS A 114 -3.80 -1.96 9.53
CA LYS A 114 -2.55 -1.75 8.79
C LYS A 114 -2.41 -0.30 8.31
N ALA A 115 -3.46 0.27 7.73
CA ALA A 115 -3.47 1.64 7.25
C ALA A 115 -3.26 2.65 8.39
N ILE A 116 -3.93 2.45 9.53
CA ILE A 116 -3.73 3.26 10.74
C ILE A 116 -2.28 3.17 11.22
N ASN A 117 -1.70 1.97 11.29
CA ASN A 117 -0.30 1.82 11.68
C ASN A 117 0.64 2.59 10.74
N LEU A 118 0.43 2.50 9.43
CA LEU A 118 1.26 3.21 8.44
C LEU A 118 1.07 4.74 8.52
N ALA A 119 -0.15 5.22 8.66
CA ALA A 119 -0.45 6.65 8.83
C ALA A 119 0.06 7.21 10.17
N ASN A 120 0.21 6.36 11.19
CA ASN A 120 0.74 6.72 12.50
C ASN A 120 2.28 6.58 12.60
N GLY A 121 3.00 6.57 11.47
CA GLY A 121 4.47 6.51 11.44
C GLY A 121 5.06 5.11 11.35
N GLY A 122 4.24 4.09 11.10
CA GLY A 122 4.71 2.74 10.80
C GLY A 122 5.54 2.68 9.50
N ILE A 123 6.43 1.71 9.43
CA ILE A 123 7.37 1.56 8.31
C ILE A 123 6.65 0.98 7.09
N ASN A 124 6.67 1.70 5.97
CA ASN A 124 6.36 1.17 4.65
C ASN A 124 7.65 1.02 3.83
N ILE A 125 8.16 -0.20 3.71
CA ILE A 125 9.42 -0.48 3.01
C ILE A 125 9.33 -0.25 1.50
N SER A 126 8.15 -0.26 0.88
CA SER A 126 8.04 0.00 -0.57
C SER A 126 7.98 1.50 -0.87
N ALA A 127 7.53 2.30 0.10
CA ALA A 127 7.25 3.72 -0.06
C ALA A 127 8.41 4.54 -0.60
N PHE A 128 9.64 4.27 -0.15
CA PHE A 128 10.81 5.05 -0.58
C PHE A 128 11.08 4.93 -2.09
N ILE A 129 10.64 3.84 -2.73
CA ILE A 129 10.83 3.61 -4.17
C ILE A 129 9.85 4.45 -5.01
N TRP A 130 8.65 4.75 -4.51
CA TRP A 130 7.59 5.36 -5.32
C TRP A 130 7.05 6.70 -4.81
N ARG A 131 7.08 7.00 -3.50
CA ARG A 131 6.56 8.26 -2.93
C ARG A 131 7.38 9.50 -3.33
N GLY A 132 8.67 9.34 -3.62
CA GLY A 132 9.55 10.45 -4.02
C GLY A 132 9.26 11.05 -5.40
N ARG A 133 8.40 10.41 -6.21
CA ARG A 133 7.92 10.97 -7.47
C ARG A 133 6.66 11.79 -7.18
N LYS A 134 6.84 13.10 -6.91
CA LYS A 134 5.77 14.08 -6.67
C LYS A 134 4.49 13.68 -7.42
N VAL A 135 3.44 13.42 -6.66
CA VAL A 135 2.08 13.23 -7.19
C VAL A 135 1.46 14.62 -7.18
N GLU A 136 1.73 15.39 -8.23
CA GLU A 136 0.97 16.61 -8.54
C GLU A 136 -0.39 16.18 -9.11
#